data_AF-A0A0M2VM31-F1
#
_entry.id   AF-A0A0M2VM31-F1
#
_cell.length_a   1.000
_cell.length_b   1.000
_cell.length_c   1.000
_cell.angle_alpha   90.00
_cell.angle_beta   90.00
_cell.angle_gamma   90.00
#
_symmetry.space_group_name_H-M   'P 1'
#
loop_
_entity.id
_entity.type
_entity.pdbx_description
1 polymer ?
#
loop_
_entity_poly.entity_id
_entity_poly.type
_entity_poly.pdbx_seq_one_letter_code
_entity_poly.pdbx_strand_id
1 'polypeptide(L)'
;MKLKSVGLFIAGFVVYLLTTLAVLLFYKDDPAQMSWQHRENFNAKVIGRYNLNITHFQDDIISRLGGPDITEAIEVNGEVYQLLYYRTHRKLPDGITTEDECTALLFAQRQLIAIGDDAVTQYLQHTTHGSS
;
A
#
# COMPACT_ATOMS: atom_id res chain seq x y z
N MET A 1 -8.23 9.77 -54.60
CA MET A 1 -9.16 9.60 -53.46
C MET A 1 -8.53 8.91 -52.23
N LYS A 2 -7.60 7.95 -52.38
CA LYS A 2 -7.03 7.17 -51.25
C LYS A 2 -6.08 7.93 -50.30
N LEU A 3 -5.37 8.97 -50.75
CA LEU A 3 -4.36 9.69 -49.94
C LEU A 3 -4.99 10.46 -48.75
N LYS A 4 -6.19 11.04 -48.94
CA LYS A 4 -6.94 11.73 -47.87
C LYS A 4 -7.41 10.75 -46.80
N SER A 5 -7.84 9.55 -47.21
CA SER A 5 -8.24 8.48 -46.30
C SER A 5 -7.05 7.99 -45.48
N VAL A 6 -5.87 7.81 -46.08
CA VAL A 6 -4.63 7.45 -45.36
C VAL A 6 -4.23 8.53 -44.36
N GLY A 7 -4.30 9.81 -44.75
CA GLY A 7 -4.04 10.93 -43.83
C GLY A 7 -4.98 10.95 -42.62
N LEU A 8 -6.26 10.64 -42.81
CA LEU A 8 -7.24 10.55 -41.74
C LEU A 8 -6.94 9.40 -40.76
N PHE A 9 -6.51 8.25 -41.28
CA PHE A 9 -6.08 7.12 -40.44
C PHE A 9 -4.85 7.46 -39.60
N ILE A 10 -3.84 8.10 -40.19
CA ILE A 10 -2.63 8.54 -39.47
C ILE A 10 -2.99 9.55 -38.38
N ALA A 11 -3.85 10.52 -38.69
CA ALA A 11 -4.31 11.49 -37.71
C ALA A 11 -5.05 10.82 -36.53
N GLY A 12 -5.92 9.84 -36.81
CA GLY A 12 -6.59 9.05 -35.77
C GLY A 12 -5.61 8.28 -34.89
N PHE A 13 -4.58 7.68 -35.48
CA PHE A 13 -3.54 6.97 -34.73
C PHE A 13 -2.71 7.90 -33.83
N VAL A 14 -2.34 9.08 -34.34
CA VAL A 14 -1.63 10.11 -33.55
C VAL A 14 -2.50 10.58 -32.38
N VAL A 15 -3.79 10.85 -32.61
CA VAL A 15 -4.72 11.21 -31.53
C VAL A 15 -4.81 10.11 -30.49
N TYR A 16 -4.95 8.84 -30.91
CA TYR A 16 -4.99 7.69 -29.99
C TYR A 16 -3.72 7.58 -29.12
N LEU A 17 -2.53 7.74 -29.72
CA LEU A 17 -1.27 7.70 -28.99
C LEU A 17 -1.16 8.86 -27.99
N LEU A 18 -1.54 10.08 -28.40
CA LEU A 18 -1.54 11.25 -27.52
C LEU A 18 -2.50 11.08 -26.34
N THR A 19 -3.71 10.58 -26.59
CA THR A 19 -4.68 10.31 -25.52
C THR A 19 -4.19 9.22 -24.56
N THR A 20 -3.58 8.16 -25.07
CA THR A 20 -3.03 7.07 -24.23
C THR A 20 -1.89 7.58 -23.36
N LEU A 21 -0.97 8.37 -23.95
CA LEU A 21 0.12 8.99 -23.21
C LEU A 21 -0.41 9.95 -22.13
N ALA A 22 -1.44 10.75 -22.44
CA ALA A 22 -2.06 11.63 -21.47
C ALA A 22 -2.66 10.84 -20.29
N VAL A 23 -3.38 9.75 -20.55
CA VAL A 23 -3.91 8.90 -19.47
C VAL A 23 -2.78 8.36 -18.60
N LEU A 24 -1.69 7.86 -19.18
CA LEU A 24 -0.55 7.34 -18.41
C LEU A 24 0.18 8.40 -17.58
N LEU A 25 0.19 9.66 -18.03
CA LEU A 25 0.86 10.75 -17.33
C LEU A 25 -0.03 11.42 -16.27
N PHE A 26 -1.35 11.47 -16.49
CA PHE A 26 -2.29 12.22 -15.64
C PHE A 26 -3.17 11.35 -14.75
N TYR A 27 -3.38 10.07 -15.07
CA TYR A 27 -4.18 9.16 -14.25
C TYR A 27 -3.27 8.39 -13.30
N LYS A 28 -3.26 8.79 -12.02
CA LYS A 28 -2.54 8.07 -10.96
C LYS A 28 -3.45 6.98 -10.40
N ASP A 29 -2.93 5.77 -10.28
CA ASP A 29 -3.62 4.70 -9.58
C ASP A 29 -3.85 5.11 -8.11
N ASP A 30 -5.10 5.27 -7.72
CA ASP A 30 -5.49 5.49 -6.32
C ASP A 30 -5.82 4.13 -5.69
N PRO A 31 -5.02 3.64 -4.72
CA PRO A 31 -5.30 2.38 -4.01
C PRO A 31 -6.70 2.34 -3.38
N ALA A 32 -7.28 3.50 -3.03
CA ALA A 32 -8.62 3.58 -2.46
C ALA A 32 -9.74 3.28 -3.47
N GLN A 33 -9.45 3.40 -4.78
CA GLN A 33 -10.40 3.09 -5.85
C GLN A 33 -10.23 1.69 -6.43
N MET A 34 -9.24 0.92 -5.94
CA MET A 34 -9.04 -0.47 -6.36
C MET A 34 -10.15 -1.38 -5.83
N SER A 35 -10.53 -2.39 -6.62
CA SER A 35 -11.35 -3.49 -6.09
C SER A 35 -10.61 -4.19 -4.94
N TRP A 36 -11.35 -4.73 -3.98
CA TRP A 36 -10.74 -5.33 -2.79
C TRP A 36 -9.75 -6.44 -3.14
N GLN A 37 -10.02 -7.26 -4.16
CA GLN A 37 -9.11 -8.32 -4.62
C GLN A 37 -7.79 -7.76 -5.18
N HIS A 38 -7.88 -6.66 -5.94
CA HIS A 38 -6.69 -6.03 -6.50
C HIS A 38 -5.87 -5.36 -5.41
N ARG A 39 -6.52 -4.65 -4.47
CA ARG A 39 -5.85 -4.03 -3.31
C ARG A 39 -5.13 -5.07 -2.46
N GLU A 40 -5.78 -6.20 -2.16
CA GLU A 40 -5.20 -7.30 -1.40
C GLU A 40 -3.92 -7.85 -2.05
N ASN A 41 -3.98 -8.20 -3.34
CA ASN A 41 -2.82 -8.70 -4.08
C ASN A 41 -1.73 -7.62 -4.26
N PHE A 42 -2.13 -6.37 -4.46
CA PHE A 42 -1.21 -5.24 -4.56
C PHE A 42 -0.45 -5.03 -3.24
N ASN A 43 -1.16 -4.98 -2.11
CA ASN A 43 -0.58 -4.86 -0.78
C ASN A 43 0.41 -5.99 -0.52
N ALA A 44 0.01 -7.25 -0.73
CA ALA A 44 0.87 -8.42 -0.55
C ALA A 44 2.18 -8.31 -1.36
N LYS A 45 2.07 -7.94 -2.64
CA LYS A 45 3.23 -7.77 -3.53
C LYS A 45 4.12 -6.60 -3.14
N VAL A 46 3.53 -5.48 -2.71
CA VAL A 46 4.29 -4.28 -2.33
C VAL A 46 5.01 -4.50 -1.01
N ILE A 47 4.29 -4.99 0.00
CA ILE A 47 4.83 -5.23 1.34
C ILE A 47 5.94 -6.28 1.29
N GLY A 48 5.75 -7.37 0.53
CA GLY A 48 6.77 -8.41 0.36
C GLY A 48 8.07 -7.95 -0.32
N ARG A 49 8.14 -6.71 -0.81
CA ARG A 49 9.37 -6.10 -1.37
C ARG A 49 10.06 -5.13 -0.42
N TYR A 50 9.47 -4.76 0.72
CA TYR A 50 10.15 -3.91 1.68
C TYR A 50 11.35 -4.65 2.27
N ASN A 51 12.46 -3.93 2.38
CA ASN A 51 13.70 -4.44 2.91
C ASN A 51 14.08 -3.61 4.13
N LEU A 52 14.12 -4.24 5.30
CA LEU A 52 14.41 -3.56 6.56
C LEU A 52 15.84 -2.99 6.66
N ASN A 53 16.74 -3.33 5.73
CA ASN A 53 18.06 -2.69 5.61
C ASN A 53 17.99 -1.30 4.94
N ILE A 54 16.83 -0.91 4.43
CA ILE A 54 16.56 0.39 3.83
C ILE A 54 15.54 1.11 4.72
N THR A 55 15.80 2.38 5.00
CA THR A 55 14.84 3.22 5.71
C THR A 55 13.60 3.45 4.84
N HIS A 56 12.44 3.03 5.35
CA HIS A 56 11.14 3.32 4.76
C HIS A 56 10.32 4.17 5.75
N PHE A 57 9.80 5.31 5.28
CA PHE A 57 8.98 6.18 6.11
C PHE A 57 7.50 5.85 5.96
N GLN A 58 6.77 6.05 7.05
CA GLN A 58 5.34 5.78 7.15
C GLN A 58 4.53 6.53 6.08
N ASP A 59 4.81 7.80 5.84
CA ASP A 59 4.08 8.60 4.85
C ASP A 59 4.25 8.06 3.42
N ASP A 60 5.45 7.60 3.07
CA ASP A 60 5.71 7.01 1.76
C ASP A 60 4.94 5.69 1.58
N ILE A 61 4.87 4.89 2.64
CA ILE A 61 4.12 3.64 2.65
C ILE A 61 2.62 3.90 2.56
N ILE A 62 2.07 4.83 3.35
CA ILE A 62 0.66 5.21 3.31
C ILE A 62 0.30 5.83 1.95
N SER A 63 1.16 6.69 1.40
CA SER A 63 0.94 7.27 0.06
C SER A 63 0.89 6.19 -1.02
N ARG A 64 1.58 5.07 -0.83
CA ARG A 64 1.66 3.99 -1.82
C ARG A 64 0.58 2.94 -1.66
N LEU A 65 0.29 2.53 -0.43
CA LEU A 65 -0.66 1.46 -0.09
C LEU A 65 -2.07 1.99 0.17
N GLY A 66 -2.22 3.30 0.35
CA GLY A 66 -3.41 3.91 0.93
C GLY A 66 -3.42 3.81 2.46
N GLY A 67 -4.55 4.19 3.04
CA GLY A 67 -4.78 4.03 4.47
C GLY A 67 -4.73 2.55 4.90
N PRO A 68 -4.26 2.25 6.11
CA PRO A 68 -4.30 0.90 6.68
C PRO A 68 -5.75 0.50 7.01
N ASP A 69 -6.00 -0.81 7.11
CA ASP A 69 -7.30 -1.36 7.47
C ASP A 69 -7.50 -1.38 8.99
N ILE A 70 -6.43 -1.61 9.76
CA ILE A 70 -6.42 -1.54 11.23
C ILE A 70 -5.16 -0.75 11.67
N THR A 71 -5.27 0.02 12.75
CA THR A 71 -4.15 0.78 13.31
C THR A 71 -4.14 0.69 14.82
N GLU A 72 -2.97 0.38 15.37
CA GLU A 72 -2.70 0.45 16.80
C GLU A 72 -1.49 1.36 17.04
N ALA A 73 -1.46 2.03 18.19
CA ALA A 73 -0.38 2.92 18.55
C ALA A 73 -0.16 2.95 20.06
N ILE A 74 1.11 3.05 20.47
CA ILE A 74 1.52 3.26 21.85
C ILE A 74 2.71 4.21 21.90
N GLU A 75 2.83 4.96 22.99
CA GLU A 75 4.02 5.72 23.33
C GLU A 75 4.71 5.07 24.53
N VAL A 76 6.02 4.80 24.39
CA VAL A 76 6.84 4.19 25.44
C VAL A 76 8.14 4.97 25.55
N ASN A 77 8.46 5.50 26.74
CA ASN A 77 9.68 6.27 27.00
C ASN A 77 9.90 7.47 26.03
N GLY A 78 8.82 8.12 25.58
CA GLY A 78 8.86 9.22 24.61
C GLY A 78 9.06 8.80 23.16
N GLU A 79 9.07 7.49 22.88
CA GLU A 79 9.11 6.92 21.54
C GLU A 79 7.73 6.40 21.14
N VAL A 80 7.26 6.80 19.95
CA VAL A 80 5.96 6.39 19.42
C VAL A 80 6.13 5.17 18.52
N TYR A 81 5.45 4.08 18.89
CA TYR A 81 5.32 2.86 18.11
C TYR A 81 3.92 2.79 17.50
N GLN A 82 3.86 2.51 16.20
CA GLN A 82 2.59 2.37 15.47
C GLN A 82 2.59 1.08 14.66
N LEU A 83 1.55 0.28 14.84
CA LEU A 83 1.35 -0.97 14.12
C LEU A 83 0.22 -0.77 13.11
N LEU A 84 0.57 -0.81 11.83
CA LEU A 84 -0.37 -0.63 10.72
C LEU A 84 -0.63 -1.98 10.07
N TYR A 85 -1.90 -2.36 9.95
CA TYR A 85 -2.30 -3.59 9.28
C TYR A 85 -2.87 -3.27 7.91
N TYR A 86 -2.37 -3.99 6.91
CA TYR A 86 -2.88 -3.95 5.55
C TYR A 86 -3.38 -5.33 5.18
N ARG A 87 -4.61 -5.42 4.65
CA ARG A 87 -5.15 -6.68 4.12
C ARG A 87 -4.27 -7.18 2.97
N THR A 88 -3.80 -8.42 3.08
CA THR A 88 -2.90 -9.05 2.09
C THR A 88 -3.38 -10.41 1.61
N HIS A 89 -4.37 -10.99 2.29
CA HIS A 89 -4.98 -12.25 1.90
C HIS A 89 -6.39 -12.38 2.45
N ARG A 90 -7.18 -13.29 1.90
CA ARG A 90 -8.51 -13.63 2.40
C ARG A 90 -8.50 -14.98 3.10
N LYS A 91 -9.06 -15.01 4.30
CA LYS A 91 -9.32 -16.22 5.08
C LYS A 91 -10.80 -16.57 5.09
N LEU A 92 -11.69 -15.59 5.28
CA LEU A 92 -13.14 -15.79 5.33
C LEU A 92 -13.88 -14.94 4.28
N PRO A 93 -14.99 -15.44 3.71
CA PRO A 93 -15.81 -14.70 2.76
C PRO A 93 -16.97 -13.95 3.45
N ASP A 94 -16.76 -13.42 4.65
CA ASP A 94 -17.79 -12.76 5.47
C ASP A 94 -17.84 -11.23 5.28
N GLY A 95 -16.84 -10.66 4.60
CA GLY A 95 -16.74 -9.23 4.32
C GLY A 95 -16.22 -8.41 5.51
N ILE A 96 -15.75 -9.06 6.57
CA ILE A 96 -15.09 -8.42 7.70
C ILE A 96 -13.58 -8.50 7.46
N THR A 97 -12.82 -7.49 7.90
CA THR A 97 -11.36 -7.55 7.87
C THR A 97 -10.85 -7.76 9.29
N THR A 98 -10.08 -8.82 9.48
CA THR A 98 -9.46 -9.19 10.75
C THR A 98 -7.94 -9.20 10.63
N GLU A 99 -7.23 -9.14 11.76
CA GLU A 99 -5.76 -9.08 11.79
C GLU A 99 -5.12 -10.29 11.10
N ASP A 100 -5.73 -11.46 11.20
CA ASP A 100 -5.27 -12.71 10.59
C ASP A 100 -5.51 -12.80 9.07
N GLU A 101 -6.08 -11.75 8.46
CA GLU A 101 -6.15 -11.53 7.00
C GLU A 101 -5.15 -10.45 6.52
N CYS A 102 -4.39 -9.88 7.46
CA CYS A 102 -3.52 -8.75 7.23
C CYS A 102 -2.05 -9.10 7.37
N THR A 103 -1.20 -8.20 6.88
CA THR A 103 0.22 -8.14 7.22
C THR A 103 0.48 -6.86 7.99
N ALA A 104 1.03 -7.02 9.19
CA ALA A 104 1.36 -5.90 10.08
C ALA A 104 2.68 -5.23 9.65
N LEU A 105 2.75 -3.90 9.81
CA LEU A 105 3.92 -3.08 9.61
C LEU A 105 4.14 -2.26 10.87
N LEU A 106 5.25 -2.52 11.58
CA LEU A 106 5.60 -1.78 12.79
C LEU A 106 6.50 -0.61 12.44
N PHE A 107 6.12 0.56 12.95
CA PHE A 107 6.87 1.79 12.83
C PHE A 107 7.32 2.26 14.21
N ALA A 108 8.57 2.70 14.30
CA ALA A 108 9.08 3.48 15.42
C ALA A 108 9.46 4.86 14.90
N GLN A 109 8.94 5.94 15.51
CA GLN A 109 9.20 7.32 15.06
C GLN A 109 8.96 7.52 13.55
N ARG A 110 7.89 6.91 13.02
CA ARG A 110 7.51 6.94 11.59
C ARG A 110 8.46 6.19 10.65
N GLN A 111 9.43 5.44 11.15
CA GLN A 111 10.30 4.57 10.35
C GLN A 111 9.88 3.10 10.49
N LEU A 112 9.78 2.38 9.38
CA LEU A 112 9.48 0.95 9.36
C LEU A 112 10.62 0.15 10.01
N ILE A 113 10.31 -0.65 11.03
CA ILE A 113 11.29 -1.45 11.77
C ILE A 113 11.01 -2.96 11.71
N ALA A 114 9.76 -3.38 11.49
CA ALA A 114 9.41 -4.80 11.38
C ALA A 114 8.15 -5.02 10.52
N ILE A 115 7.99 -6.25 10.02
CA ILE A 115 6.89 -6.67 9.13
C ILE A 115 6.35 -8.02 9.60
N GLY A 116 5.04 -8.25 9.43
CA GLY A 116 4.37 -9.53 9.71
C GLY A 116 4.40 -9.90 11.18
N ASP A 117 4.62 -11.18 11.48
CA ASP A 117 4.58 -11.71 12.85
C ASP A 117 5.64 -11.06 13.77
N ASP A 118 6.80 -10.70 13.20
CA ASP A 118 7.85 -9.99 13.94
C ASP A 118 7.38 -8.59 14.37
N ALA A 119 6.58 -7.91 13.53
CA ALA A 119 6.01 -6.60 13.85
C ALA A 119 5.05 -6.69 15.03
N VAL A 120 4.16 -7.69 15.04
CA VAL A 120 3.22 -7.92 16.14
C VAL A 120 3.96 -8.27 17.42
N THR A 121 4.95 -9.17 17.34
CA THR A 121 5.73 -9.60 18.50
C THR A 121 6.49 -8.44 19.14
N GLN A 122 7.17 -7.62 18.35
CA GLN A 122 7.92 -6.47 18.85
C GLN A 122 6.97 -5.41 19.44
N TYR A 123 5.83 -5.14 18.80
CA TYR A 123 4.84 -4.22 19.33
C TYR A 123 4.36 -4.64 20.73
N LEU A 124 4.02 -5.92 20.91
CA LEU A 124 3.59 -6.47 22.20
C LEU A 124 4.68 -6.41 23.29
N GLN A 125 5.96 -6.50 22.92
CA GLN A 125 7.06 -6.32 23.86
C GLN A 125 7.12 -4.87 24.38
N HIS A 126 6.88 -3.88 23.51
CA HIS A 126 6.85 -2.47 23.93
C HIS A 126 5.62 -2.16 24.79
N THR A 127 4.45 -2.74 24.49
CA THR A 127 3.23 -2.53 25.31
C THR A 127 3.36 -3.12 26.71
N THR A 128 4.00 -4.28 26.83
CA THR A 128 4.20 -4.94 28.13
C THR A 128 5.26 -4.27 29.00
N HIS A 129 6.32 -3.70 28.42
CA HIS A 129 7.38 -3.00 29.16
C HIS A 129 7.11 -1.51 29.43
N GLY A 130 6.24 -0.86 28.65
CA GLY A 130 5.83 0.53 28.88
C GLY A 130 4.80 0.74 29.99
N SER A 131 4.29 -0.34 30.58
CA SER A 131 3.25 -0.30 31.63
C SER A 131 3.81 -0.36 33.07
N SER A 132 5.12 -0.16 33.24
CA SER A 132 5.85 -0.22 34.52
C SER A 132 6.44 1.12 34.93
#